data_AF-I7BM31-F1
#
_entry.id   AF-I7BM31-F1
#
_cell.length_a   1.000
_cell.length_b   1.000
_cell.length_c   1.000
_cell.angle_alpha   90.00
_cell.angle_beta   90.00
_cell.angle_gamma   90.00
#
_symmetry.space_group_name_H-M   'P 1'
#
loop_
_entity.id
_entity.type
_entity.pdbx_description
1 polymer ?
#
loop_
_entity_poly.entity_id
_entity_poly.type
_entity_poly.pdbx_seq_one_letter_code
_entity_poly.pdbx_strand_id
1 'polypeptide(L)'
;MGNIESKTFIVNRFEFVQTWMKCLMYDPGDERYPDVLLLSCGHPCLPFDARYQLSHVTIDLSISREPTGVGTDIGPARSVTEFETTFERQSDKHYAAACMGAEGYEYDLSLESECLPSWVAESDEATGYATVELTYDEELTKAEEEFDDEEIERRREEFRAHFDDWDLEYGPDATPRP
;
A
#
# COMPACT_ATOMS: atom_id res chain seq x y z
N MET A 1 4.55 -26.27 -7.48
CA MET A 1 3.65 -25.50 -6.61
C MET A 1 4.26 -24.11 -6.49
N GLY A 2 4.09 -23.30 -7.53
CA GLY A 2 4.58 -21.93 -7.61
C GLY A 2 3.42 -21.13 -8.17
N ASN A 3 2.84 -20.26 -7.36
CA ASN A 3 1.67 -19.44 -7.68
C ASN A 3 1.65 -18.14 -6.84
N ILE A 4 2.78 -17.78 -6.23
CA ILE A 4 2.95 -16.55 -5.46
C ILE A 4 4.24 -15.91 -5.95
N GLU A 5 4.10 -14.77 -6.62
CA GLU A 5 5.21 -13.86 -6.91
C GLU A 5 5.12 -12.73 -5.91
N SER A 6 6.22 -12.48 -5.19
CA SER A 6 6.32 -11.44 -4.16
C SER A 6 7.38 -10.42 -4.55
N LYS A 7 7.04 -9.13 -4.49
CA LYS A 7 7.96 -8.03 -4.79
C LYS A 7 7.88 -6.96 -3.70
N THR A 8 9.04 -6.44 -3.29
CA THR A 8 9.18 -5.44 -2.22
C THR A 8 9.44 -4.05 -2.81
N PHE A 9 8.67 -3.05 -2.39
CA PHE A 9 8.83 -1.65 -2.81
C PHE A 9 9.10 -0.74 -1.60
N ILE A 10 9.77 0.39 -1.82
CA ILE A 10 9.99 1.43 -0.79
C ILE A 10 9.07 2.61 -1.07
N VAL A 11 8.26 3.02 -0.08
CA VAL A 11 7.49 4.27 -0.14
C VAL A 11 8.41 5.46 0.16
N ASN A 12 8.58 6.36 -0.81
CA ASN A 12 9.37 7.58 -0.68
C ASN A 12 8.56 8.73 -0.09
N ARG A 13 7.27 8.84 -0.46
CA ARG A 13 6.42 9.94 0.00
C ARG A 13 4.95 9.55 0.03
N PHE A 14 4.28 9.99 1.10
CA PHE A 14 2.83 10.04 1.19
C PHE A 14 2.32 11.46 0.88
N GLU A 15 1.34 11.57 -0.02
CA GLU A 15 0.63 12.82 -0.34
C GLU A 15 -0.86 12.64 -0.06
N PHE A 16 -1.43 13.48 0.81
CA PHE A 16 -2.85 13.45 1.11
C PHE A 16 -3.64 14.19 0.02
N VAL A 17 -4.57 13.49 -0.61
CA VAL A 17 -5.50 14.04 -1.59
C VAL A 17 -6.93 13.76 -1.14
N GLN A 18 -7.53 14.73 -0.45
CA GLN A 18 -8.87 14.60 0.14
C GLN A 18 -8.94 13.40 1.10
N THR A 19 -9.81 12.41 0.86
CA THR A 19 -9.98 11.20 1.67
C THR A 19 -8.97 10.09 1.34
N TRP A 20 -8.05 10.35 0.41
CA TRP A 20 -7.10 9.36 -0.10
C TRP A 20 -5.67 9.75 0.23
N MET A 21 -4.82 8.74 0.34
CA MET A 21 -3.39 8.94 0.43
C MET A 21 -2.75 8.38 -0.84
N LYS A 22 -1.90 9.18 -1.47
CA LYS A 22 -1.10 8.77 -2.61
C LYS A 22 0.28 8.41 -2.12
N CYS A 23 0.71 7.21 -2.45
CA CYS A 23 2.04 6.71 -2.17
C CYS A 23 2.88 6.86 -3.44
N LEU A 24 4.01 7.57 -3.37
CA LEU A 24 5.05 7.49 -4.39
C LEU A 24 6.07 6.44 -3.94
N MET A 25 6.20 5.35 -4.69
CA MET A 25 7.17 4.29 -4.37
C MET A 25 8.23 4.13 -5.45
N TYR A 26 9.29 3.42 -5.09
CA TYR A 26 10.32 2.98 -6.01
C TYR A 26 10.75 1.54 -5.74
N ASP A 27 11.20 0.86 -6.79
CA ASP A 27 11.89 -0.42 -6.71
C ASP A 27 13.37 -0.16 -6.32
N PRO A 28 13.86 -0.70 -5.20
CA PRO A 28 15.26 -0.52 -4.80
C PRO A 28 16.26 -1.18 -5.76
N GLY A 29 15.80 -2.06 -6.66
CA GLY A 29 16.61 -2.71 -7.70
C GLY A 29 16.79 -1.90 -8.98
N ASP A 30 16.11 -0.75 -9.15
CA ASP A 30 16.19 0.07 -10.36
C ASP A 30 17.20 1.23 -10.21
N GLU A 31 18.27 1.22 -11.03
CA GLU A 31 19.26 2.31 -11.09
C GLU A 31 18.71 3.60 -11.72
N ARG A 32 17.56 3.54 -12.41
CA ARG A 32 16.83 4.71 -12.88
C ARG A 32 15.81 5.09 -11.82
N TYR A 33 16.05 6.17 -11.07
CA TYR A 33 15.02 6.83 -10.27
C TYR A 33 13.70 6.97 -11.08
N PRO A 34 12.53 6.62 -10.53
CA PRO A 34 11.85 5.34 -10.77
C PRO A 34 10.65 5.46 -11.71
N ASP A 35 10.36 4.36 -12.41
CA ASP A 35 9.04 4.03 -12.93
C ASP A 35 8.03 4.09 -11.75
N VAL A 36 7.32 5.21 -11.67
CA VAL A 36 6.43 5.56 -10.55
C VAL A 36 5.28 4.57 -10.52
N LEU A 37 5.32 3.62 -9.58
CA LEU A 37 4.12 2.96 -9.08
C LEU A 37 3.35 4.02 -8.27
N LEU A 38 2.36 4.65 -8.92
CA LEU A 38 1.37 5.45 -8.22
C LEU A 38 0.41 4.48 -7.55
N LEU A 39 0.54 4.37 -6.22
CA LEU A 39 -0.46 3.72 -5.38
C LEU A 39 -1.43 4.79 -4.89
N SER A 40 -2.70 4.68 -5.24
CA SER A 40 -3.75 5.20 -4.35
C SER A 40 -3.85 4.17 -3.23
N CYS A 41 -3.18 4.44 -2.11
CA CYS A 41 -3.25 3.60 -0.93
C CYS A 41 -4.35 4.17 -0.04
N GLY A 42 -5.45 3.45 0.13
CA GLY A 42 -6.41 3.81 1.16
C GLY A 42 -5.67 3.90 2.49
N HIS A 43 -5.64 5.09 3.12
CA HIS A 43 -5.01 5.28 4.42
C HIS A 43 -5.42 4.24 5.49
N PRO A 44 -6.63 3.62 5.45
CA PRO A 44 -7.00 2.63 6.46
C PRO A 44 -6.11 1.39 6.47
N CYS A 45 -5.50 1.02 5.35
CA CYS A 45 -4.66 -0.16 5.27
C CYS A 45 -3.22 0.09 5.76
N LEU A 46 -2.83 1.32 6.10
CA LEU A 46 -1.52 1.58 6.70
C LEU A 46 -1.41 1.03 8.13
N PRO A 47 -0.22 0.53 8.53
CA PRO A 47 0.09 0.30 9.94
C PRO A 47 -0.10 1.58 10.75
N PHE A 48 -0.66 1.48 11.96
CA PHE A 48 -1.02 2.66 12.77
C PHE A 48 0.15 3.61 13.00
N ASP A 49 1.33 3.06 13.27
CA ASP A 49 2.53 3.82 13.60
C ASP A 49 3.12 4.53 12.38
N ALA A 50 2.75 4.11 11.17
CA ALA A 50 3.23 4.64 9.90
C ALA A 50 2.35 5.79 9.35
N ARG A 51 1.24 6.09 10.02
CA ARG A 51 0.24 7.05 9.55
C ARG A 51 0.72 8.48 9.81
N TYR A 52 1.73 8.92 9.09
CA TYR A 52 2.18 10.30 9.08
C TYR A 52 3.07 10.54 7.84
N GLN A 53 3.34 11.80 7.50
CA GLN A 53 4.17 12.11 6.33
C GLN A 53 5.63 11.72 6.55
N LEU A 54 6.26 11.17 5.51
CA LEU A 54 7.67 10.76 5.50
C LEU A 54 7.96 9.51 6.36
N SER A 55 6.95 8.69 6.66
CA SER A 55 7.19 7.34 7.17
C SER A 55 7.78 6.47 6.07
N HIS A 56 8.81 5.70 6.39
CA HIS A 56 9.39 4.71 5.49
C HIS A 56 8.64 3.39 5.68
N VAL A 57 7.93 2.96 4.62
CA VAL A 57 7.11 1.75 4.61
C VAL A 57 7.53 0.88 3.45
N THR A 58 7.76 -0.41 3.71
CA THR A 58 7.96 -1.42 2.68
C THR A 58 6.63 -2.03 2.27
N ILE A 59 6.46 -2.33 0.99
CA ILE A 59 5.26 -2.99 0.45
C ILE A 59 5.64 -4.32 -0.15
N ASP A 60 5.08 -5.41 0.36
CA ASP A 60 5.17 -6.73 -0.21
C ASP A 60 3.84 -7.09 -0.89
N LEU A 61 3.85 -7.13 -2.22
CA LEU A 61 2.68 -7.50 -3.03
C LEU A 61 2.75 -8.97 -3.43
N SER A 62 1.69 -9.72 -3.17
CA SER A 62 1.52 -11.11 -3.62
C SER A 62 0.27 -11.26 -4.47
N ILE A 63 0.39 -11.87 -5.66
CA ILE A 63 -0.73 -12.05 -6.61
C ILE A 63 -1.08 -13.53 -6.74
N SER A 64 -2.38 -13.86 -6.67
CA SER A 64 -2.88 -15.22 -6.76
C SER A 64 -4.19 -15.32 -7.55
N ARG A 65 -4.54 -16.53 -8.00
CA ARG A 65 -5.80 -16.81 -8.72
C ARG A 65 -6.97 -17.13 -7.80
N GLU A 66 -6.67 -17.56 -6.58
CA GLU A 66 -7.64 -18.05 -5.60
C GLU A 66 -7.37 -17.30 -4.28
N PRO A 67 -8.41 -17.04 -3.47
CA PRO A 67 -8.24 -16.33 -2.22
C PRO A 67 -7.29 -17.10 -1.30
N THR A 68 -6.36 -16.39 -0.67
CA THR A 68 -5.41 -16.93 0.30
C THR A 68 -6.03 -17.05 1.69
N GLY A 69 -7.12 -16.31 1.95
CA GLY A 69 -7.83 -16.32 3.23
C GLY A 69 -7.18 -15.45 4.31
N VAL A 70 -6.25 -14.58 3.91
CA VAL A 70 -5.53 -13.66 4.80
C VAL A 70 -6.45 -12.57 5.36
N GLY A 71 -7.48 -12.16 4.62
CA GLY A 71 -8.42 -11.13 5.08
C GLY A 71 -7.74 -9.77 5.30
N THR A 72 -8.15 -9.05 6.33
CA THR A 72 -7.58 -7.75 6.72
C THR A 72 -7.08 -7.81 8.16
N ASP A 73 -5.80 -7.48 8.37
CA ASP A 73 -5.15 -7.38 9.69
C ASP A 73 -4.27 -6.14 9.72
N ILE A 74 -4.62 -5.15 10.53
CA ILE A 74 -3.90 -3.86 10.62
C ILE A 74 -3.37 -3.72 12.04
N GLY A 75 -2.04 -3.72 12.15
CA GLY A 75 -1.31 -3.57 13.41
C GLY A 75 -0.50 -2.27 13.48
N PRO A 76 0.29 -2.11 14.57
CA PRO A 76 1.08 -0.90 14.80
C PRO A 76 2.15 -0.67 13.71
N ALA A 77 3.04 -1.63 13.51
CA ALA A 77 4.15 -1.53 12.54
C ALA A 77 3.95 -2.37 11.28
N ARG A 78 2.91 -3.20 11.22
CA ARG A 78 2.63 -4.09 10.09
C ARG A 78 1.14 -4.14 9.81
N SER A 79 0.77 -4.18 8.54
CA SER A 79 -0.58 -4.47 8.09
C SER A 79 -0.55 -5.42 6.89
N VAL A 80 -1.62 -6.21 6.76
CA VAL A 80 -1.82 -7.10 5.63
C VAL A 80 -3.27 -7.00 5.20
N THR A 81 -3.52 -6.85 3.90
CA THR A 81 -4.88 -6.80 3.36
C THR A 81 -4.94 -7.58 2.05
N GLU A 82 -5.91 -8.48 1.96
CA GLU A 82 -6.26 -9.18 0.74
C GLU A 82 -7.43 -8.49 0.02
N PHE A 83 -7.30 -8.36 -1.30
CA PHE A 83 -8.27 -7.72 -2.16
C PHE A 83 -8.66 -8.64 -3.32
N GLU A 84 -9.93 -8.58 -3.74
CA GLU A 84 -10.30 -9.01 -5.09
C GLU A 84 -9.76 -7.98 -6.07
N THR A 85 -9.04 -8.44 -7.10
CA THR A 85 -8.29 -7.53 -7.97
C THR A 85 -8.59 -7.79 -9.44
N THR A 86 -8.88 -6.71 -10.17
CA THR A 86 -8.97 -6.71 -11.63
C THR A 86 -7.77 -5.98 -12.20
N PHE A 87 -7.01 -6.68 -13.05
CA PHE A 87 -5.84 -6.16 -13.75
C PHE A 87 -6.23 -5.84 -15.20
N GLU A 88 -6.01 -4.60 -15.62
CA GLU A 88 -6.30 -4.11 -16.96
C GLU A 88 -5.03 -3.56 -17.61
N ARG A 89 -4.73 -4.05 -18.82
CA ARG A 89 -3.55 -3.61 -19.57
C ARG A 89 -3.73 -2.18 -20.09
N GLN A 90 -2.90 -1.26 -19.63
CA GLN A 90 -2.91 0.14 -20.09
C GLN A 90 -1.92 0.38 -21.24
N SER A 91 -0.81 -0.39 -21.27
CA SER A 91 0.17 -0.36 -22.35
C SER A 91 0.92 -1.69 -22.44
N ASP A 92 1.89 -1.79 -23.36
CA ASP A 92 2.72 -3.00 -23.46
C ASP A 92 3.51 -3.32 -22.19
N LYS A 93 3.75 -2.31 -21.36
CA LYS A 93 4.57 -2.41 -20.15
C LYS A 93 3.81 -2.18 -18.85
N HIS A 94 2.59 -1.64 -18.90
CA HIS A 94 1.89 -1.18 -17.69
C HIS A 94 0.48 -1.74 -17.60
N TYR A 95 0.10 -2.07 -16.37
CA TYR A 95 -1.23 -2.53 -15.98
C TYR A 95 -1.76 -1.65 -14.85
N ALA A 96 -3.04 -1.31 -14.93
CA ALA A 96 -3.78 -0.81 -13.78
C ALA A 96 -4.38 -2.00 -13.04
N ALA A 97 -4.30 -2.03 -11.71
CA ALA A 97 -4.97 -3.02 -10.90
C ALA A 97 -5.92 -2.34 -9.91
N ALA A 98 -7.22 -2.55 -10.12
CA ALA A 98 -8.27 -2.09 -9.21
C ALA A 98 -8.50 -3.18 -8.16
N CYS A 99 -8.19 -2.89 -6.92
CA CYS A 99 -8.27 -3.80 -5.78
C CYS A 99 -9.47 -3.40 -4.90
N MET A 100 -10.43 -4.30 -4.76
CA MET A 100 -11.65 -4.12 -4.00
C MET A 100 -11.63 -5.02 -2.76
N GLY A 101 -11.67 -4.40 -1.58
CA GLY A 101 -11.73 -5.07 -0.28
C GLY A 101 -13.16 -5.19 0.24
N ALA A 102 -13.41 -6.20 1.08
CA ALA A 102 -14.75 -6.50 1.60
C ALA A 102 -15.37 -5.39 2.46
N GLU A 103 -14.56 -4.44 2.96
CA GLU A 103 -14.97 -3.39 3.90
C GLU A 103 -14.99 -1.99 3.27
N GLY A 104 -15.05 -1.91 1.93
CA GLY A 104 -15.02 -0.65 1.18
C GLY A 104 -13.61 -0.08 1.01
N TYR A 105 -12.58 -0.86 1.33
CA TYR A 105 -11.20 -0.49 1.02
C TYR A 105 -10.94 -0.65 -0.47
N GLU A 106 -10.43 0.40 -1.09
CA GLU A 106 -10.05 0.41 -2.50
C GLU A 106 -8.56 0.75 -2.61
N TYR A 107 -7.88 0.02 -3.49
CA TYR A 107 -6.48 0.19 -3.78
C TYR A 107 -6.30 0.20 -5.30
N ASP A 108 -5.68 1.25 -5.83
CA ASP A 108 -5.30 1.28 -7.23
C ASP A 108 -3.78 1.12 -7.34
N LEU A 109 -3.36 0.09 -8.06
CA LEU A 109 -1.95 -0.18 -8.36
C LEU A 109 -1.67 0.12 -9.83
N SER A 110 -0.53 0.75 -10.12
CA SER A 110 0.02 0.83 -11.48
C SER A 110 1.26 -0.05 -11.58
N LEU A 111 1.14 -1.27 -12.09
CA LEU A 111 2.18 -2.30 -12.08
C LEU A 111 2.84 -2.43 -13.45
N GLU A 112 4.15 -2.66 -13.47
CA GLU A 112 4.84 -3.07 -14.69
C GLU A 112 4.56 -4.54 -15.01
N SER A 113 4.55 -4.89 -16.29
CA SER A 113 4.25 -6.26 -16.76
C SER A 113 5.24 -7.31 -16.25
N GLU A 114 6.49 -6.93 -15.96
CA GLU A 114 7.50 -7.82 -15.37
C GLU A 114 7.27 -8.13 -13.88
N CYS A 115 6.44 -7.34 -13.21
CA CYS A 115 6.05 -7.55 -11.81
C CYS A 115 4.83 -8.46 -11.68
N LEU A 116 4.26 -8.90 -12.80
CA LEU A 116 3.01 -9.63 -12.85
C LEU A 116 3.25 -11.09 -13.23
N PRO A 117 2.49 -12.03 -12.61
CA PRO A 117 2.47 -13.40 -13.08
C PRO A 117 2.11 -13.48 -14.55
N SER A 118 2.70 -14.44 -15.28
CA SER A 118 2.53 -14.54 -16.73
C SER A 118 1.07 -14.59 -17.19
N TRP A 119 0.18 -15.18 -16.38
CA TRP A 119 -1.25 -15.25 -16.71
C TRP A 119 -1.97 -13.91 -16.69
N VAL A 120 -1.49 -12.95 -15.89
CA VAL A 120 -1.94 -11.56 -15.93
C VAL A 120 -1.27 -10.87 -17.11
N ALA A 121 0.05 -10.99 -17.24
CA ALA A 121 0.85 -10.28 -18.25
C ALA A 121 0.53 -10.67 -19.71
N GLU A 122 -0.04 -11.85 -19.94
CA GLU A 122 -0.44 -12.37 -21.25
C GLU A 122 -1.91 -12.07 -21.62
N SER A 123 -2.66 -11.43 -20.72
CA SER A 123 -4.09 -11.14 -20.91
C SER A 123 -4.33 -9.63 -21.01
N ASP A 124 -5.29 -9.20 -21.82
CA ASP A 124 -5.70 -7.78 -21.87
C ASP A 124 -6.45 -7.37 -20.59
N GLU A 125 -7.18 -8.30 -19.98
CA GLU A 125 -7.85 -8.16 -18.69
C GLU A 125 -7.77 -9.50 -17.94
N ALA A 126 -7.46 -9.46 -16.64
CA ALA A 126 -7.39 -10.63 -15.78
C ALA A 126 -7.96 -10.34 -14.38
N THR A 127 -8.57 -11.34 -13.76
CA THR A 127 -9.09 -11.25 -12.38
C THR A 127 -8.38 -12.24 -11.47
N GLY A 128 -8.18 -11.84 -10.22
CA GLY A 128 -7.56 -12.65 -9.19
C GLY A 128 -7.59 -11.96 -7.84
N TYR A 129 -6.58 -12.21 -7.01
CA TYR A 129 -6.45 -11.64 -5.68
C TYR A 129 -5.07 -11.03 -5.50
N ALA A 130 -5.01 -9.87 -4.87
CA ALA A 130 -3.78 -9.24 -4.43
C ALA A 130 -3.75 -9.20 -2.90
N THR A 131 -2.67 -9.71 -2.31
CA THR A 131 -2.35 -9.52 -0.90
C THR A 131 -1.27 -8.45 -0.80
N VAL A 132 -1.58 -7.37 -0.11
CA VAL A 132 -0.66 -6.26 0.14
C VAL A 132 -0.27 -6.31 1.61
N GLU A 133 1.02 -6.50 1.87
CA GLU A 133 1.61 -6.40 3.20
C GLU A 133 2.44 -5.10 3.28
N LEU A 134 2.21 -4.31 4.31
CA LEU A 134 2.92 -3.07 4.57
C LEU A 134 3.69 -3.22 5.89
N THR A 135 4.98 -2.88 5.88
CA THR A 135 5.80 -2.89 7.09
C THR A 135 6.50 -1.54 7.26
N TYR A 136 6.29 -0.91 8.41
CA TYR A 136 6.89 0.36 8.77
C TYR A 136 8.25 0.14 9.43
N ASP A 137 9.25 0.89 8.93
CA ASP A 137 10.60 0.91 9.48
C ASP A 137 10.86 2.25 10.17
N GLU A 138 10.63 2.28 11.48
CA GLU A 138 10.86 3.46 12.31
C GLU A 138 12.34 3.87 12.33
N GLU A 139 13.25 2.90 12.37
CA GLU A 139 14.69 3.18 12.47
C GLU A 139 15.23 3.75 11.16
N LEU A 140 14.79 3.21 10.01
CA LEU A 140 15.09 3.79 8.72
C LEU A 140 14.48 5.18 8.59
N THR A 141 13.24 5.37 9.05
CA THR A 141 12.59 6.69 9.03
C THR A 141 13.38 7.71 9.83
N LYS A 142 13.82 7.36 11.04
CA LYS A 142 14.67 8.23 11.87
C LYS A 142 16.00 8.55 11.19
N ALA A 143 16.62 7.55 10.55
CA ALA A 143 17.91 7.70 9.90
C ALA A 143 17.87 8.59 8.65
N GLU A 144 16.89 8.37 7.76
CA GLU A 144 16.80 9.08 6.47
C GLU A 144 16.21 10.48 6.62
N GLU A 145 15.24 10.66 7.53
CA GLU A 145 14.56 11.95 7.74
C GLU A 145 15.18 12.78 8.87
N GLU A 146 16.22 12.27 9.52
CA GLU A 146 16.87 12.89 10.69
C GLU A 146 15.89 13.16 11.87
N PHE A 147 14.91 12.26 12.06
CA PHE A 147 13.93 12.37 13.16
C PHE A 147 14.45 11.74 14.45
N ASP A 148 14.05 12.33 15.58
CA ASP A 148 14.15 11.73 16.90
C ASP A 148 12.80 11.19 17.37
N ASP A 149 12.78 10.52 18.53
CA ASP A 149 11.56 9.93 19.09
C ASP A 149 10.47 11.00 19.36
N GLU A 150 10.86 12.23 19.71
CA GLU A 150 9.93 13.34 19.98
C GLU A 150 9.26 13.82 18.69
N GLU A 151 10.01 13.95 17.60
CA GLU A 151 9.51 14.31 16.28
C GLU A 151 8.58 13.23 15.70
N ILE A 152 8.92 11.94 15.89
CA ILE A 152 8.05 10.82 15.49
C ILE A 152 6.70 10.90 16.22
N GLU A 153 6.72 11.06 17.54
CA GLU A 153 5.47 11.13 18.32
C GLU A 153 4.66 12.38 17.97
N ARG A 154 5.31 13.54 17.81
CA ARG A 154 4.68 14.79 17.37
C ARG A 154 3.94 14.60 16.04
N ARG A 155 4.55 13.92 15.06
CA ARG A 155 3.92 13.64 13.76
C ARG A 155 2.73 12.70 13.87
N ARG A 156 2.81 11.66 14.71
CA ARG A 156 1.68 10.77 14.99
C ARG A 156 0.53 11.53 15.65
N GLU A 157 0.82 12.45 16.56
CA GLU A 157 -0.18 13.33 17.18
C GLU A 157 -0.82 14.29 16.16
N GLU A 158 -0.02 14.94 15.32
CA GLU A 158 -0.50 15.81 14.23
C GLU A 158 -1.43 15.06 13.28
N PHE A 159 -1.08 13.82 12.91
CA PHE A 159 -1.94 12.97 12.09
C PHE A 159 -3.25 12.64 12.82
N ARG A 160 -3.18 12.19 14.08
CA ARG A 160 -4.39 11.87 14.87
C ARG A 160 -5.33 13.07 14.96
N ALA A 161 -4.79 14.26 15.25
CA ALA A 161 -5.56 15.50 15.32
C ALA A 161 -6.20 15.87 13.97
N HIS A 162 -5.49 15.67 12.86
CA HIS A 162 -6.05 15.90 11.52
C HIS A 162 -7.25 15.02 11.19
N PHE A 163 -7.29 13.79 11.73
CA PHE A 163 -8.41 12.87 11.52
C PHE A 163 -9.54 13.03 12.52
N ASP A 164 -9.29 13.46 13.76
CA ASP A 164 -10.37 13.79 14.71
C ASP A 164 -11.28 14.92 14.20
N ASP A 165 -10.76 15.81 13.35
CA ASP A 165 -11.51 16.86 12.66
C ASP A 165 -12.24 16.36 11.40
N TRP A 166 -11.94 15.15 10.92
CA TRP A 166 -12.61 14.52 9.80
C TRP A 166 -13.78 13.67 10.33
N ASP A 167 -15.00 14.16 10.14
CA ASP A 167 -16.27 13.43 10.37
C ASP A 167 -16.42 12.30 9.33
N LEU A 168 -15.42 11.40 9.28
CA LEU A 168 -15.30 10.30 8.32
C LEU A 168 -15.44 8.98 9.06
N GLU A 169 -16.14 8.06 8.42
CA GLU A 169 -16.36 6.67 8.80
C GLU A 169 -15.06 5.87 9.02
N TYR A 170 -13.89 6.46 8.69
CA TYR A 170 -12.56 5.87 8.70
C TYR A 170 -11.53 6.76 9.46
N GLY A 171 -11.69 6.88 10.78
CA GLY A 171 -10.74 7.57 11.67
C GLY A 171 -9.39 6.84 11.87
N PRO A 172 -8.47 7.41 12.68
CA PRO A 172 -7.14 6.84 12.92
C PRO A 172 -7.22 5.52 13.71
N ASP A 173 -8.30 5.35 14.48
CA ASP A 173 -8.69 4.14 15.22
C ASP A 173 -9.80 3.35 14.51
N ALA A 174 -10.12 3.63 13.25
CA ALA A 174 -11.08 2.83 12.50
C ALA A 174 -10.49 1.45 12.21
N THR A 175 -10.58 0.60 13.24
CA THR A 175 -10.78 -0.82 13.06
C THR A 175 -12.22 -1.02 12.59
N PRO A 176 -12.46 -1.90 11.61
CA PRO A 176 -13.81 -2.24 11.18
C PRO A 176 -14.63 -2.66 12.41
N ARG A 177 -15.81 -2.06 12.57
CA ARG A 177 -16.78 -2.57 13.54
C ARG A 177 -17.38 -3.85 12.95
N PRO A 178 -17.56 -4.91 13.77
CA PRO A 178 -18.13 -6.19 13.31
C PRO A 178 -19.56 -6.05 12.77
#